data_AF-A0A924V038-F1
#
_entry.id   AF-A0A924V038-F1
#
_cell.length_a   1.000
_cell.length_b   1.000
_cell.length_c   1.000
_cell.angle_alpha   90.00
_cell.angle_beta   90.00
_cell.angle_gamma   90.00
#
_symmetry.space_group_name_H-M   'P 1'
#
loop_
_entity.id
_entity.type
_entity.pdbx_description
1 polymer ?
#
loop_
_entity_poly.entity_id
_entity_poly.type
_entity_poly.pdbx_seq_one_letter_code
_entity_poly.pdbx_strand_id
1 'polypeptide(L)'
;MFANISIHEFDPELAAAIDAEDQRQEDHIELIASENYCSPAVMEAQGSRLTNKYAEGYPGKRYYGGCEHVDVIEQLAIDRAKELFGAD
;
A
#
# COMPACT_ATOMS: atom_id res chain seq x y z
N MET A 1 23.25 1.71 -3.55
CA MET A 1 22.18 2.02 -2.58
C MET A 1 21.66 3.39 -2.98
N PHE A 2 20.36 3.54 -3.27
CA PHE A 2 19.82 4.84 -3.65
C PHE A 2 19.90 5.81 -2.46
N ALA A 3 20.12 7.09 -2.73
CA ALA A 3 20.08 8.10 -1.70
C ALA A 3 18.67 8.15 -1.09
N ASN A 4 18.58 8.36 0.22
CA ASN A 4 17.30 8.63 0.87
C ASN A 4 16.94 10.10 0.60
N ILE A 5 16.38 10.35 -0.58
CA ILE A 5 15.94 11.68 -1.04
C ILE A 5 14.42 11.69 -1.07
N SER A 6 13.82 12.78 -0.58
CA SER A 6 12.37 12.97 -0.65
C SER A 6 11.93 13.32 -2.07
N ILE A 7 10.64 13.14 -2.37
CA ILE A 7 10.10 13.60 -3.66
C ILE A 7 10.19 15.13 -3.78
N HIS A 8 10.01 15.87 -2.69
CA HIS A 8 10.16 17.33 -2.65
C HIS A 8 11.55 17.82 -3.05
N GLU A 9 12.60 17.04 -2.77
CA GLU A 9 13.97 17.37 -3.16
C GLU A 9 14.33 16.85 -4.56
N PHE A 10 13.84 15.66 -4.93
CA PHE A 10 14.17 15.02 -6.20
C PHE A 10 13.40 15.61 -7.38
N ASP A 11 12.10 15.85 -7.20
CA ASP A 11 11.19 16.38 -8.22
C ASP A 11 10.19 17.37 -7.57
N PRO A 12 10.61 18.64 -7.36
CA PRO A 12 9.77 19.65 -6.72
C PRO A 12 8.49 19.98 -7.50
N GLU A 13 8.49 19.82 -8.82
CA GLU A 13 7.31 20.07 -9.66
C GLU A 13 6.24 19.00 -9.42
N LEU A 14 6.65 17.73 -9.38
CA LEU A 14 5.73 16.64 -9.03
C LEU A 14 5.24 16.76 -7.59
N ALA A 15 6.13 17.09 -6.65
CA ALA A 15 5.77 17.24 -5.25
C ALA A 15 4.72 18.35 -5.04
N ALA A 16 4.89 19.50 -5.71
CA ALA A 16 3.91 20.59 -5.66
C ALA A 16 2.53 20.16 -6.21
N ALA A 17 2.49 19.29 -7.22
CA ALA A 17 1.23 18.75 -7.74
C ALA A 17 0.56 17.77 -6.77
N ILE A 18 1.35 16.96 -6.05
CA ILE A 18 0.85 16.06 -4.99
C ILE A 18 0.25 16.89 -3.84
N ASP A 19 1.01 17.87 -3.32
CA ASP A 19 0.57 18.72 -2.22
C ASP A 19 -0.72 19.50 -2.57
N ALA A 20 -0.85 19.93 -3.83
CA ALA A 20 -2.05 20.60 -4.31
C ALA A 20 -3.28 19.68 -4.38
N GLU A 21 -3.09 18.39 -4.74
CA GLU A 21 -4.17 17.40 -4.74
C GLU A 21 -4.59 17.02 -3.32
N ASP A 22 -3.64 16.88 -2.40
CA ASP A 22 -3.92 16.64 -0.98
C ASP A 22 -4.78 17.79 -0.40
N GLN A 23 -4.42 19.05 -0.66
CA GLN A 23 -5.23 20.19 -0.24
C GLN A 23 -6.61 20.19 -0.90
N ARG A 24 -6.70 19.87 -2.20
CA ARG A 24 -7.99 19.79 -2.90
C ARG A 24 -8.90 18.74 -2.26
N GLN A 25 -8.35 17.59 -1.85
CA GLN A 25 -9.07 16.52 -1.17
C GLN A 25 -9.61 16.94 0.21
N GLU A 26 -8.88 17.78 0.95
CA GLU A 26 -9.32 18.32 2.25
C GLU A 26 -10.36 19.43 2.10
N ASP A 27 -10.25 20.25 1.06
CA ASP A 27 -11.11 21.42 0.84
C ASP A 27 -12.51 21.06 0.31
N HIS A 28 -12.71 19.84 -0.20
CA HIS A 28 -13.94 19.43 -0.86
C HIS A 28 -14.69 18.36 -0.08
N ILE A 29 -16.01 18.49 -0.07
CA ILE A 29 -16.88 17.40 0.37
C ILE A 29 -16.95 16.37 -0.76
N GLU A 30 -16.37 15.20 -0.52
CA GLU A 30 -16.44 14.09 -1.47
C GLU A 30 -17.80 13.36 -1.34
N LEU A 31 -18.50 13.22 -2.48
CA LEU A 31 -19.84 12.63 -2.57
C LEU A 31 -19.90 11.43 -3.53
N ILE A 32 -18.76 11.04 -4.12
CA ILE A 32 -18.67 9.83 -4.91
C ILE A 32 -18.77 8.62 -3.98
N ALA A 33 -19.86 7.87 -4.10
CA ALA A 33 -20.23 6.80 -3.17
C ALA A 33 -19.20 5.66 -3.04
N SER A 34 -18.29 5.53 -4.00
CA SER A 34 -17.25 4.50 -4.03
C SER A 34 -15.87 4.99 -3.57
N GLU A 35 -15.70 6.29 -3.35
CA GLU A 35 -14.42 6.86 -2.91
C GLU A 35 -14.34 6.96 -1.39
N ASN A 36 -13.11 6.95 -0.88
CA ASN A 36 -12.83 7.03 0.54
C ASN A 36 -11.41 7.55 0.78
N TYR A 37 -11.14 8.02 1.99
CA TYR A 37 -9.81 8.46 2.41
C TYR A 37 -9.05 7.30 3.03
N CYS A 38 -7.87 7.03 2.47
CA CYS A 38 -7.00 5.97 2.95
C CYS A 38 -6.34 6.36 4.28
N SER A 39 -6.27 5.45 5.25
CA SER A 39 -5.57 5.75 6.51
C SER A 39 -4.05 5.81 6.29
N PRO A 40 -3.30 6.61 7.09
CA PRO A 40 -1.85 6.68 7.00
C PRO A 40 -1.16 5.30 7.10
N ALA A 41 -1.72 4.39 7.91
CA ALA A 41 -1.19 3.03 8.07
C ALA A 41 -1.31 2.17 6.79
N VAL A 42 -2.37 2.36 6.01
CA VAL A 42 -2.53 1.66 4.72
C VAL A 42 -1.54 2.23 3.69
N MET A 43 -1.36 3.56 3.66
CA MET A 43 -0.37 4.20 2.79
C MET A 43 1.06 3.79 3.12
N GLU A 44 1.41 3.64 4.41
CA GLU A 44 2.71 3.11 4.86
C GLU A 44 2.96 1.70 4.31
N ALA A 45 1.97 0.81 4.41
CA ALA A 45 2.08 -0.55 3.89
C ALA A 45 2.24 -0.58 2.36
N GLN A 46 1.47 0.25 1.64
CA GLN A 46 1.53 0.37 0.18
C GLN A 46 2.89 0.90 -0.31
N GLY A 47 3.48 1.86 0.40
CA GLY A 47 4.79 2.45 0.11
C GLY A 47 5.98 1.58 0.56
N SER A 48 5.74 0.42 1.16
CA SER A 48 6.79 -0.43 1.71
C SER A 48 7.57 -1.19 0.62
N ARG A 49 8.69 -1.82 1.02
CA ARG A 49 9.51 -2.66 0.14
C ARG A 49 8.82 -3.95 -0.32
N LEU A 50 7.59 -4.23 0.13
CA LEU A 50 6.81 -5.39 -0.32
C LEU A 50 6.59 -5.36 -1.84
N THR A 51 6.46 -4.16 -2.42
CA THR A 51 6.29 -3.96 -3.87
C THR A 51 7.49 -4.45 -4.69
N ASN A 52 8.67 -4.57 -4.09
CA ASN A 52 9.85 -5.11 -4.77
C ASN A 52 9.82 -6.64 -4.89
N LYS A 53 8.99 -7.33 -4.09
CA LYS A 53 9.05 -8.78 -3.96
C LYS A 53 8.09 -9.45 -4.94
N TYR A 54 8.67 -10.21 -5.87
CA TYR A 54 7.92 -11.13 -6.72
C TYR A 54 7.61 -12.42 -5.94
N ALA A 55 6.33 -12.75 -5.76
CA ALA A 55 5.87 -13.86 -4.91
C ALA A 55 4.76 -14.70 -5.58
N GLU A 56 4.98 -15.11 -6.83
CA GLU A 56 4.03 -15.94 -7.57
C GLU A 56 3.75 -17.29 -6.88
N GLY A 57 2.49 -17.73 -6.95
CA GLY A 57 1.97 -18.89 -6.25
C GLY A 57 1.20 -18.49 -4.98
N TYR A 58 0.98 -19.46 -4.09
CA TYR A 58 0.31 -19.26 -2.80
C TYR A 58 1.28 -19.49 -1.63
N PRO A 59 0.94 -19.08 -0.40
CA PRO A 59 1.74 -19.38 0.78
C PRO A 59 2.09 -20.88 0.87
N GLY A 60 3.37 -21.18 1.11
CA GLY A 60 3.90 -22.55 1.11
C GLY A 60 3.98 -23.26 -0.25
N LYS A 61 3.54 -22.60 -1.33
CA LYS A 61 3.55 -23.10 -2.73
C LYS A 61 4.04 -22.03 -3.71
N ARG A 62 5.07 -21.29 -3.33
CA ARG A 62 5.68 -20.26 -4.19
C ARG A 62 6.55 -20.91 -5.26
N TYR A 63 6.58 -20.30 -6.45
CA TYR A 63 7.49 -20.72 -7.52
C TYR A 63 8.95 -20.36 -7.23
N TYR A 64 9.17 -19.31 -6.41
CA TYR A 64 10.49 -18.77 -6.10
C TYR A 64 10.70 -18.61 -4.58
N GLY A 65 11.96 -18.69 -4.14
CA GLY A 65 12.34 -18.57 -2.73
C GLY A 65 12.35 -17.13 -2.18
N GLY A 66 12.65 -17.00 -0.88
CA GLY A 66 12.73 -15.70 -0.19
C GLY A 66 11.38 -15.04 0.05
N CYS A 67 10.32 -15.85 0.25
CA CYS A 67 8.94 -15.40 0.43
C CYS A 67 8.43 -15.64 1.87
N GLU A 68 9.29 -16.06 2.80
CA GLU A 68 8.94 -16.47 4.16
C GLU A 68 8.16 -15.39 4.92
N HIS A 69 8.47 -14.11 4.70
CA HIS A 69 7.75 -13.01 5.33
C HIS A 69 6.50 -12.56 4.54
N VAL A 70 6.52 -12.70 3.21
CA VAL A 70 5.33 -12.43 2.38
C VAL A 70 4.23 -13.45 2.66
N ASP A 71 4.59 -14.71 2.87
CA ASP A 71 3.66 -15.77 3.25
C ASP A 71 2.96 -15.46 4.58
N VAL A 72 3.68 -14.94 5.58
CA VAL A 72 3.08 -14.48 6.84
C VAL A 72 2.09 -13.35 6.60
N ILE A 73 2.45 -12.36 5.78
CA ILE A 73 1.59 -11.21 5.49
C ILE A 73 0.32 -11.64 4.75
N GLU A 74 0.44 -12.50 3.74
CA GLU A 74 -0.70 -13.00 2.97
C GLU A 74 -1.62 -13.85 3.85
N GLN A 75 -1.06 -14.70 4.73
CA GLN A 75 -1.87 -15.47 5.68
C GLN A 75 -2.62 -14.56 6.65
N LEU A 76 -1.98 -13.52 7.20
CA LEU A 76 -2.66 -12.54 8.06
C LEU A 76 -3.80 -11.82 7.33
N ALA A 77 -3.61 -11.49 6.06
CA ALA A 77 -4.64 -10.85 5.25
C ALA A 77 -5.83 -11.79 5.01
N ILE A 78 -5.57 -13.06 4.70
CA ILE A 78 -6.60 -14.10 4.54
C ILE A 78 -7.39 -14.27 5.84
N ASP A 79 -6.70 -14.47 6.96
CA ASP A 79 -7.35 -14.73 8.26
C ASP A 79 -8.23 -13.55 8.68
N ARG A 80 -7.73 -12.31 8.51
CA ARG A 80 -8.50 -11.09 8.83
C ARG A 80 -9.69 -10.87 7.90
N ALA A 81 -9.56 -11.19 6.61
CA ALA A 81 -10.67 -11.11 5.68
C ALA A 81 -11.76 -12.12 6.05
N LYS A 82 -11.36 -13.35 6.41
CA LYS A 82 -12.29 -14.40 6.86
C LYS A 82 -13.00 -13.99 8.14
N GLU A 83 -12.28 -13.46 9.12
CA GLU A 83 -12.87 -12.92 10.36
C GLU A 83 -13.86 -11.78 10.06
N LEU A 84 -13.46 -10.81 9.22
CA LEU A 84 -14.27 -9.64 8.87
C LEU A 84 -15.61 -10.01 8.23
N PHE A 85 -15.61 -11.00 7.35
CA PHE A 85 -16.79 -11.42 6.60
C PHE A 85 -17.50 -12.65 7.18
N GLY A 86 -16.99 -13.23 8.28
CA GLY A 86 -17.52 -14.46 8.86
C GLY A 86 -17.44 -15.66 7.91
N ALA A 87 -16.34 -15.78 7.16
CA ALA A 87 -16.11 -16.85 6.19
C ALA A 87 -15.17 -17.95 6.75
N ASP A 88 -15.42 -19.19 6.32
CA ASP A 88 -14.65 -20.39 6.71
C ASP A 88 -13.47 -20.72 5.79
#